data_AF-A0A0F4RCE2-F1
#
_entry.id   AF-A0A0F4RCE2-F1
#
_cell.length_a   1.000
_cell.length_b   1.000
_cell.length_c   1.000
_cell.angle_alpha   90.00
_cell.angle_beta   90.00
_cell.angle_gamma   90.00
#
_symmetry.space_group_name_H-M   'P 1'
#
loop_
_entity.id
_entity.type
_entity.pdbx_description
1 polymer ?
#
loop_
_entity_poly.entity_id
_entity_poly.type
_entity_poly.pdbx_seq_one_letter_code
_entity_poly.pdbx_strand_id
1 'polypeptide(L)'
;MNDLTKVSIDFERSHLVFPRLIAVVLAILLVAIIIRDRQRILNALPYWRGVFEAMDKPRFFGALGITLLYFSLMVPVGNIWPNTGRGFLICSIPFVMTVGLLFMHERPMRSVISLAIVSVVGPGFVWWLFTYPFFLTLP
;
A
#
# COMPACT_ATOMS: atom_id res chain seq x y z
N MET A 1 42.58 -5.59 26.95
CA MET A 1 42.62 -4.40 26.07
C MET A 1 42.67 -4.72 24.57
N ASN A 2 42.73 -6.01 24.16
CA ASN A 2 42.76 -6.42 22.74
C ASN A 2 41.37 -6.73 22.11
N ASP A 3 40.27 -6.55 22.85
CA ASP A 3 38.90 -6.80 22.35
C ASP A 3 38.16 -5.55 21.88
N LEU A 4 38.69 -4.34 22.15
CA LEU A 4 38.05 -3.07 21.75
C LEU A 4 38.09 -2.81 20.25
N THR A 5 38.98 -3.48 19.52
CA THR A 5 39.13 -3.38 18.05
C THR A 5 38.53 -4.58 17.32
N LYS A 6 37.90 -5.52 18.03
CA LYS A 6 37.28 -6.70 17.43
C LYS A 6 35.82 -6.38 17.09
N VAL A 7 35.63 -5.60 16.03
CA VAL A 7 34.29 -5.35 15.47
C VAL A 7 33.84 -6.60 14.73
N SER A 8 33.22 -7.53 15.44
CA SER A 8 32.47 -8.63 14.83
C SER A 8 31.17 -8.04 14.27
N ILE A 9 31.14 -7.81 12.95
CA ILE A 9 29.91 -7.44 12.26
C ILE A 9 29.09 -8.72 12.12
N ASP A 10 28.00 -8.79 12.87
CA ASP A 10 26.97 -9.80 12.67
C ASP A 10 26.30 -9.54 11.31
N PHE A 11 26.73 -10.27 10.28
CA PHE A 11 26.27 -10.10 8.91
C PHE A 11 24.74 -10.27 8.80
N GLU A 12 24.11 -11.06 9.68
CA GLU A 12 22.66 -11.19 9.72
C GLU A 12 21.95 -9.88 10.06
N ARG A 13 22.52 -8.99 10.89
CA ARG A 13 21.89 -7.71 11.26
C ARG A 13 22.37 -6.52 10.45
N SER A 14 23.42 -6.68 9.65
CA SER A 14 24.01 -5.61 8.85
C SER A 14 22.99 -4.89 7.96
N HIS A 15 22.02 -5.61 7.39
CA HIS A 15 20.97 -5.05 6.53
C HIS A 15 19.99 -4.13 7.27
N LEU A 16 19.89 -4.24 8.60
CA LEU A 16 19.03 -3.39 9.44
C LEU A 16 19.73 -2.11 9.91
N VAL A 17 21.06 -2.03 9.78
CA VAL A 17 21.85 -0.87 10.23
C VAL A 17 21.41 0.39 9.49
N PHE A 18 21.30 0.32 8.16
CA PHE A 18 20.90 1.46 7.34
C PHE A 18 19.45 1.91 7.61
N PRO A 19 18.43 1.02 7.58
CA PRO A 19 17.06 1.38 7.96
C PRO A 19 16.98 1.99 9.36
N ARG A 20 17.71 1.45 10.34
CA ARG A 20 17.71 1.95 11.72
C ARG A 20 18.32 3.34 11.82
N LEU A 21 19.44 3.60 11.14
CA LEU A 21 20.05 4.93 11.12
C LEU A 21 19.12 5.97 10.48
N ILE A 22 18.52 5.65 9.34
CA ILE A 22 17.54 6.55 8.70
C ILE A 22 16.35 6.79 9.63
N ALA A 23 15.80 5.76 10.25
CA ALA A 23 14.67 5.90 11.18
C ALA A 23 15.02 6.84 12.35
N VAL A 24 16.23 6.74 12.91
CA VAL A 24 16.70 7.63 13.97
C VAL A 24 16.83 9.07 13.46
N VAL A 25 17.42 9.29 12.29
CA VAL A 25 17.55 10.63 11.69
C VAL A 25 16.17 11.25 11.44
N LEU A 26 15.23 10.48 10.87
CA LEU A 26 13.86 10.92 10.63
C LEU A 26 13.12 11.23 11.95
N ALA A 27 13.34 10.44 13.00
CA ALA A 27 12.76 10.69 14.31
C ALA A 27 13.27 12.00 14.94
N ILE A 28 14.59 12.26 14.88
CA ILE A 28 15.17 13.52 15.35
C ILE A 28 14.59 14.69 14.57
N LEU A 29 14.48 14.56 13.25
CA LEU A 29 13.94 15.60 12.38
C LEU A 29 12.45 15.85 12.68
N LEU A 30 11.66 14.79 12.90
CA LEU A 30 10.27 14.91 13.32
C LEU A 30 10.14 15.65 14.66
N VAL A 31 10.98 15.32 15.65
CA VAL A 31 11.03 16.03 16.95
C VAL A 31 11.39 17.50 16.76
N ALA A 32 12.39 17.80 15.92
CA ALA A 32 12.78 19.18 15.62
C ALA A 32 11.63 19.97 14.98
N ILE A 33 10.89 19.38 14.03
CA ILE A 33 9.71 19.99 13.42
C ILE A 33 8.63 20.23 14.47
N ILE A 34 8.32 19.24 15.31
CA ILE A 34 7.30 19.38 16.36
C ILE A 34 7.64 20.52 17.32
N ILE A 35 8.91 20.63 17.75
CA ILE A 35 9.34 21.70 18.65
C ILE A 35 9.26 23.07 17.98
N ARG A 36 9.75 23.18 16.74
CA ARG A 36 9.82 24.43 15.97
C ARG A 36 8.44 24.94 15.59
N ASP A 37 7.58 24.07 15.07
CA ASP A 37 6.31 24.42 14.46
C ASP A 37 5.09 24.07 15.33
N ARG A 38 5.29 23.86 16.64
CA ARG A 38 4.23 23.41 17.58
C ARG A 38 2.93 24.21 17.46
N GLN A 39 3.02 25.54 17.36
CA GLN A 39 1.83 26.40 17.30
C GLN A 39 1.09 26.24 15.97
N ARG A 40 1.83 26.09 14.86
CA ARG A 40 1.24 25.86 13.54
C ARG A 40 0.54 24.49 13.47
N ILE A 41 1.14 23.47 14.08
CA ILE A 41 0.57 22.13 14.18
C ILE A 41 -0.73 22.16 14.99
N LEU A 42 -0.73 22.83 16.16
CA LEU A 42 -1.91 22.94 17.01
C LEU A 42 -3.04 23.74 16.32
N ASN A 43 -2.69 24.83 15.63
CA ASN A 43 -3.67 25.64 14.89
C ASN A 43 -4.20 24.95 13.62
N ALA A 44 -3.56 23.87 13.16
CA ALA A 44 -4.07 23.07 12.06
C ALA A 44 -5.16 22.08 12.51
N LEU A 45 -5.32 21.81 13.82
CA LEU A 45 -6.32 20.85 14.33
C LEU A 45 -7.76 21.20 13.91
N PRO A 46 -8.24 22.45 14.01
CA PRO A 46 -9.60 22.80 13.57
C PRO A 46 -9.79 22.60 12.07
N TYR A 47 -8.77 22.93 11.27
CA TYR A 47 -8.78 22.71 9.82
C TYR A 47 -8.92 21.22 9.49
N TRP A 48 -8.10 20.37 10.11
CA TRP A 48 -8.16 18.92 9.91
C TRP A 48 -9.47 18.30 10.41
N ARG A 49 -10.06 18.84 11.48
CA ARG A 49 -11.41 18.44 11.93
C ARG A 49 -12.47 18.74 10.88
N GLY A 50 -12.46 19.96 10.30
CA GLY A 50 -13.37 20.32 9.22
C GLY A 50 -13.21 19.43 7.98
N VAL A 51 -11.98 19.11 7.59
CA VAL A 51 -11.70 18.16 6.49
C VAL A 51 -12.25 16.77 6.82
N PHE A 52 -12.04 16.28 8.04
CA PHE A 52 -12.51 14.96 8.47
C PHE A 52 -14.04 14.88 8.55
N GLU A 53 -14.71 15.97 8.91
CA GLU A 53 -16.17 16.06 8.91
C GLU A 53 -16.74 16.07 7.50
N ALA A 54 -16.13 16.81 6.57
CA ALA A 54 -16.54 16.89 5.18
C ALA A 54 -16.16 15.66 4.33
N MET A 55 -15.33 14.76 4.87
CA MET A 55 -14.85 13.58 4.16
C MET A 55 -15.94 12.51 4.04
N ASP A 56 -16.02 11.86 2.88
CA ASP A 56 -16.78 10.64 2.64
C ASP A 56 -16.18 9.44 3.40
N LYS A 57 -16.43 9.37 4.71
CA LYS A 57 -15.93 8.32 5.60
C LYS A 57 -16.15 6.90 5.05
N PRO A 58 -17.34 6.53 4.53
CA PRO A 58 -17.56 5.18 4.02
C PRO A 58 -16.65 4.82 2.86
N ARG A 59 -16.38 5.77 1.96
CA ARG A 59 -15.49 5.54 0.80
C ARG A 59 -14.03 5.56 1.20
N PHE A 60 -13.65 6.47 2.08
CA PHE A 60 -12.28 6.52 2.59
C PHE A 60 -11.91 5.24 3.33
N PHE A 61 -12.69 4.87 4.34
CA PHE A 61 -12.43 3.66 5.13
C PHE A 61 -12.70 2.38 4.33
N GLY A 62 -13.69 2.41 3.42
CA GLY A 62 -13.92 1.31 2.48
C GLY A 62 -12.72 1.08 1.56
N ALA A 63 -12.16 2.13 0.97
CA ALA A 63 -10.99 2.02 0.11
C ALA A 63 -9.76 1.54 0.89
N LEU A 64 -9.56 2.06 2.10
CA LEU A 64 -8.49 1.61 2.99
C LEU A 64 -8.65 0.12 3.32
N GLY A 65 -9.84 -0.31 3.73
CA GLY A 65 -10.14 -1.71 4.07
C GLY A 65 -9.96 -2.65 2.88
N ILE A 66 -10.50 -2.30 1.70
CA ILE A 66 -10.35 -3.09 0.47
C ILE A 66 -8.88 -3.19 0.07
N THR A 67 -8.11 -2.12 0.21
CA THR A 67 -6.67 -2.10 -0.12
C THR A 67 -5.87 -2.99 0.82
N LEU A 68 -6.11 -2.89 2.13
CA LEU A 68 -5.48 -3.77 3.12
C LEU A 68 -5.84 -5.24 2.87
N LEU A 69 -7.11 -5.52 2.56
CA LEU A 69 -7.58 -6.86 2.24
C LEU A 69 -6.89 -7.40 0.97
N TYR A 70 -6.78 -6.59 -0.08
CA TYR A 70 -6.10 -6.95 -1.32
C TYR A 70 -4.65 -7.36 -1.10
N PHE A 71 -3.88 -6.54 -0.38
CA PHE A 71 -2.48 -6.89 -0.08
C PHE A 71 -2.36 -8.09 0.86
N SER A 72 -3.26 -8.21 1.83
CA SER A 72 -3.27 -9.36 2.74
C SER A 72 -3.61 -10.67 2.04
N LEU A 73 -4.44 -10.63 0.99
CA LEU A 73 -4.84 -11.80 0.21
C LEU A 73 -3.82 -12.20 -0.86
N MET A 74 -3.00 -11.27 -1.36
CA MET A 74 -1.98 -11.58 -2.37
C MET A 74 -1.06 -12.74 -1.95
N VAL A 75 -0.55 -12.71 -0.73
CA VAL A 75 0.39 -13.73 -0.24
C VAL A 75 -0.25 -15.12 -0.15
N PRO A 76 -1.37 -15.32 0.57
CA PRO A 76 -1.97 -16.65 0.67
C PRO A 76 -2.49 -17.18 -0.67
N VAL A 77 -3.05 -16.33 -1.54
CA VAL A 77 -3.52 -16.76 -2.87
C VAL A 77 -2.34 -17.07 -3.80
N GLY A 78 -1.28 -16.27 -3.74
CA GLY A 78 -0.02 -16.49 -4.43
C GLY A 78 0.63 -17.82 -4.06
N ASN A 79 0.59 -18.19 -2.77
CA ASN A 79 1.10 -19.46 -2.27
C ASN A 79 0.38 -20.69 -2.84
N ILE A 80 -0.87 -20.56 -3.32
CA ILE A 80 -1.60 -21.67 -3.97
C ILE A 80 -1.04 -21.94 -5.38
N TRP A 81 -0.62 -20.88 -6.09
CA TRP A 81 -0.01 -20.98 -7.43
C TRP A 81 1.34 -20.26 -7.49
N PRO A 82 2.37 -20.81 -6.83
CA PRO A 82 3.67 -20.15 -6.67
C PRO A 82 4.30 -19.85 -8.03
N ASN A 83 4.93 -18.67 -8.14
CA ASN A 83 5.70 -18.22 -9.32
C ASN A 83 4.91 -18.13 -10.64
N THR A 84 3.58 -18.08 -10.59
CA THR A 84 2.75 -17.94 -11.81
C THR A 84 2.15 -16.54 -11.99
N GLY A 85 2.28 -15.64 -11.00
CA GLY A 85 1.63 -14.32 -11.00
C GLY A 85 0.10 -14.37 -10.92
N ARG A 86 -0.49 -15.55 -10.72
CA ARG A 86 -1.94 -15.73 -10.63
C ARG A 86 -2.51 -15.14 -9.34
N GLY A 87 -1.72 -15.06 -8.26
CA GLY A 87 -2.07 -14.37 -7.02
C GLY A 87 -2.48 -12.93 -7.29
N PHE A 88 -1.60 -12.16 -7.93
CA PHE A 88 -1.91 -10.83 -8.45
C PHE A 88 -3.20 -10.77 -9.27
N LEU A 89 -3.37 -11.63 -10.30
CA LEU A 89 -4.53 -11.54 -11.20
C LEU A 89 -5.86 -11.80 -10.47
N ILE A 90 -5.93 -12.89 -9.71
CA ILE A 90 -7.14 -13.31 -9.00
C ILE A 90 -7.52 -12.31 -7.92
N CYS A 91 -6.55 -11.70 -7.24
CA CYS A 91 -6.82 -10.66 -6.24
C CYS A 91 -7.18 -9.31 -6.86
N SER A 92 -6.59 -8.97 -8.02
CA SER A 92 -6.79 -7.67 -8.68
C SER A 92 -8.16 -7.51 -9.32
N ILE A 93 -8.75 -8.57 -9.89
CA ILE A 93 -10.09 -8.52 -10.47
C ILE A 93 -11.16 -8.07 -9.44
N PRO A 94 -11.34 -8.76 -8.29
CA PRO A 94 -12.30 -8.35 -7.27
C PRO A 94 -11.90 -7.03 -6.62
N PHE A 95 -10.61 -6.73 -6.49
CA PHE A 95 -10.14 -5.43 -5.99
C PHE A 95 -10.62 -4.27 -6.89
N VAL A 96 -10.33 -4.31 -8.20
CA VAL A 96 -10.74 -3.27 -9.14
C VAL A 96 -12.26 -3.15 -9.21
N MET A 97 -12.97 -4.28 -9.20
CA MET A 97 -14.44 -4.29 -9.16
C MET A 97 -14.97 -3.60 -7.90
N THR A 98 -14.48 -3.97 -6.72
CA THR A 98 -15.02 -3.49 -5.45
C THR A 98 -14.67 -2.02 -5.22
N VAL A 99 -13.44 -1.61 -5.55
CA VAL A 99 -13.03 -0.19 -5.51
C VAL A 99 -13.84 0.63 -6.51
N GLY A 100 -14.01 0.15 -7.74
CA GLY A 100 -14.82 0.83 -8.74
C GLY A 100 -16.26 1.03 -8.26
N LEU A 101 -16.89 -0.01 -7.68
CA LEU A 101 -18.25 0.07 -7.13
C LEU A 101 -18.36 0.98 -5.91
N LEU A 102 -17.29 1.11 -5.12
CA LEU A 102 -17.23 2.00 -3.95
C LEU A 102 -17.26 3.47 -4.37
N PHE A 103 -16.54 3.82 -5.44
CA PHE A 103 -16.46 5.19 -5.95
C PHE A 103 -17.56 5.54 -6.98
N MET A 104 -18.25 4.53 -7.52
CA MET A 104 -19.39 4.75 -8.41
C MET A 104 -20.59 5.30 -7.60
N HIS A 105 -20.93 6.58 -7.85
CA HIS A 105 -22.03 7.27 -7.16
C HIS A 105 -23.40 6.73 -7.59
N GLU A 106 -23.62 6.67 -8.91
CA GLU A 106 -24.80 6.05 -9.49
C GLU A 106 -24.45 4.68 -10.05
N ARG A 107 -25.36 3.72 -9.91
CA ARG A 107 -25.14 2.33 -10.32
C ARG A 107 -26.06 1.89 -11.46
N PRO A 108 -26.08 2.60 -12.60
CA PRO A 108 -26.84 2.12 -13.75
C PRO A 108 -26.17 0.83 -14.28
N MET A 109 -26.99 -0.12 -14.72
CA MET A 109 -26.54 -1.44 -15.17
C MET A 109 -25.43 -1.35 -16.23
N ARG A 110 -25.53 -0.38 -17.15
CA ARG A 110 -24.54 -0.15 -18.20
C ARG A 110 -23.14 0.19 -17.63
N SER A 111 -23.06 1.03 -16.60
CA SER A 111 -21.78 1.41 -15.99
C SER A 111 -21.19 0.27 -15.16
N VAL A 112 -22.03 -0.51 -14.48
CA VAL A 112 -21.59 -1.71 -13.75
C VAL A 112 -21.00 -2.74 -14.71
N ILE A 113 -21.64 -2.97 -15.86
CA ILE A 113 -21.14 -3.89 -16.89
C ILE A 113 -19.80 -3.39 -17.45
N SER A 114 -19.68 -2.09 -17.77
CA SER A 114 -18.41 -1.51 -18.22
C SER A 114 -17.30 -1.69 -17.18
N LEU A 115 -17.61 -1.46 -15.89
CA LEU A 115 -16.67 -1.69 -14.80
C LEU A 115 -16.28 -3.17 -14.69
N ALA A 116 -17.23 -4.08 -14.83
CA ALA A 116 -16.96 -5.51 -14.79
C ALA A 116 -15.99 -5.92 -15.90
N ILE A 117 -16.18 -5.41 -17.12
CA ILE A 117 -15.26 -5.64 -18.24
C ILE A 117 -13.87 -5.09 -17.91
N VAL A 118 -13.77 -3.84 -17.46
CA VAL A 118 -12.48 -3.21 -17.11
C VAL A 118 -11.77 -3.95 -15.97
N SER A 119 -12.53 -4.45 -14.99
CA SER A 119 -11.97 -5.19 -13.85
C SER A 119 -11.36 -6.52 -14.23
N VAL A 120 -11.74 -7.10 -15.38
CA VAL A 120 -11.15 -8.33 -15.90
C VAL A 120 -10.05 -8.01 -16.90
N VAL A 121 -10.33 -7.14 -17.86
CA VAL A 121 -9.41 -6.81 -18.96
C VAL A 121 -8.18 -6.07 -18.45
N GLY A 122 -8.34 -5.10 -17.54
CA GLY A 122 -7.24 -4.30 -17.01
C GLY A 122 -6.20 -5.15 -16.30
N PRO A 123 -6.56 -5.86 -15.21
CA PRO A 123 -5.65 -6.78 -14.52
C PRO A 123 -5.12 -7.89 -15.43
N GLY A 124 -5.94 -8.43 -16.34
CA GLY A 124 -5.52 -9.43 -17.31
C GLY A 124 -4.40 -8.93 -18.22
N PHE A 125 -4.52 -7.71 -18.74
CA PHE A 125 -3.50 -7.09 -19.57
C PHE A 125 -2.22 -6.81 -18.79
N VAL A 126 -2.33 -6.30 -17.55
CA VAL A 126 -1.17 -6.04 -16.69
C VAL A 126 -0.43 -7.33 -16.34
N TRP A 127 -1.17 -8.39 -15.99
CA TRP A 127 -0.60 -9.70 -15.72
C TRP A 127 0.12 -10.27 -16.95
N TRP A 128 -0.49 -10.16 -18.14
CA TRP A 128 0.12 -10.58 -19.39
C TRP A 128 1.41 -9.80 -19.67
N LEU A 129 1.38 -8.48 -19.51
CA LEU A 129 2.52 -7.59 -19.74
C LEU A 129 3.70 -7.93 -18.81
N PHE A 130 3.42 -8.19 -17.52
CA PHE A 130 4.46 -8.56 -16.57
C PHE A 130 5.00 -9.96 -16.79
N THR A 131 4.15 -10.91 -17.14
CA THR A 131 4.56 -12.31 -17.31
C THR A 131 5.38 -12.52 -18.59
N TYR A 132 4.94 -11.95 -19.71
CA TYR A 132 5.51 -12.28 -21.03
C TYR A 132 6.56 -11.26 -21.50
N PRO A 133 6.25 -9.97 -21.69
CA PRO A 133 7.26 -8.95 -22.01
C PRO A 133 8.34 -8.76 -20.95
N PHE A 134 7.98 -8.74 -19.66
CA PHE A 134 8.91 -8.37 -18.59
C PHE A 134 9.50 -9.56 -17.82
N PHE A 135 9.00 -10.78 -18.03
CA PHE A 135 9.44 -11.99 -17.31
C PHE A 135 9.43 -11.81 -15.77
N LEU A 136 8.51 -11.00 -15.25
CA LEU A 136 8.35 -10.73 -13.82
C LEU A 136 7.26 -11.64 -13.25
N THR A 137 7.65 -12.54 -12.36
CA THR A 137 6.71 -13.30 -11.53
C THR A 137 6.30 -12.44 -10.35
N LEU A 138 5.10 -11.87 -10.39
CA LEU A 138 4.50 -11.24 -9.23
C LEU A 138 4.07 -12.30 -8.20
N PRO A 139 4.04 -11.94 -6.91
CA PRO A 139 3.48 -12.81 -5.86
C PRO A 139 2.02 -13.19 -6.14
#